data_AF-A0A1V4H0C3-F1
#
_entry.id   AF-A0A1V4H0C3-F1
#
_cell.length_a   1.000
_cell.length_b   1.000
_cell.length_c   1.000
_cell.angle_alpha   90.00
_cell.angle_beta   90.00
_cell.angle_gamma   90.00
#
_symmetry.space_group_name_H-M   'P 1'
#
loop_
_entity.id
_entity.type
_entity.pdbx_description
1 polymer ?
#
loop_
_entity_poly.entity_id
_entity_poly.type
_entity_poly.pdbx_seq_one_letter_code
_entity_poly.pdbx_strand_id
1 'polypeptide(L)'
;MANDNETFAQLWLANYYHGRRQLDDGVCYCGKRDFQKALDWTTKAYKQGDNKASGLIADLYRKDPDGNRDLQKAIEWYQISIKQNQKIIVKKDESDTSAEVQEARFALSGDYLWLGDIYNELEDYDKAMYYYQLDINMPVMSHASRSYYQVGAMYEYGLGVKKDINQAKMC
;
A
#
# COMPACT_ATOMS: atom_id res chain seq x y z
N MET A 1 10.82 -9.63 -20.53
CA MET A 1 9.72 -8.71 -20.20
C MET A 1 8.47 -9.56 -20.23
N ALA A 2 7.73 -9.65 -19.13
CA ALA A 2 6.43 -10.31 -19.15
C ALA A 2 5.54 -9.57 -20.16
N ASN A 3 4.63 -10.30 -20.81
CA ASN A 3 3.64 -9.66 -21.66
C ASN A 3 2.70 -8.90 -20.71
N ASP A 4 2.72 -7.57 -20.71
CA ASP A 4 1.94 -6.74 -19.75
C ASP A 4 0.45 -7.09 -19.74
N ASN A 5 -0.07 -7.63 -20.86
CA ASN A 5 -1.43 -8.15 -20.98
C ASN A 5 -1.70 -9.39 -20.11
N GLU A 6 -0.68 -10.22 -19.87
CA GLU A 6 -0.77 -11.45 -19.08
C GLU A 6 -0.79 -11.15 -17.58
N THR A 7 0.10 -10.28 -17.09
CA THR A 7 0.11 -9.90 -15.66
C THR A 7 -1.09 -9.05 -15.30
N PHE A 8 -1.55 -8.17 -16.21
CA PHE A 8 -2.78 -7.39 -16.01
C PHE A 8 -4.00 -8.29 -15.78
N ALA A 9 -4.17 -9.35 -16.60
CA ALA A 9 -5.25 -10.32 -16.42
C ALA A 9 -5.13 -11.10 -15.10
N GLN A 10 -3.90 -11.44 -14.69
CA GLN A 10 -3.65 -12.10 -13.40
C GLN A 10 -4.01 -11.19 -12.22
N LEU A 11 -3.62 -9.92 -12.26
CA LEU A 11 -3.98 -8.94 -11.22
C LEU A 11 -5.48 -8.65 -11.20
N TRP A 12 -6.13 -8.63 -12.35
CA TRP A 12 -7.59 -8.50 -12.43
C TRP A 12 -8.30 -9.67 -11.75
N LEU A 13 -7.86 -10.91 -12.03
CA LEU A 13 -8.37 -12.11 -11.37
C LEU A 13 -8.09 -12.09 -9.86
N ALA A 14 -6.90 -11.67 -9.46
CA ALA A 14 -6.55 -11.51 -8.05
C ALA A 14 -7.49 -10.54 -7.35
N ASN A 15 -7.73 -9.36 -7.93
CA ASN A 15 -8.66 -8.37 -7.41
C ASN A 15 -10.09 -8.91 -7.32
N TYR A 16 -10.54 -9.63 -8.33
CA TYR A 16 -11.83 -10.32 -8.31
C TYR A 16 -11.97 -11.26 -7.10
N TYR A 17 -10.94 -12.07 -6.81
CA TYR A 17 -10.95 -13.01 -5.68
C TYR A 17 -10.62 -12.35 -4.32
N HIS A 18 -9.94 -11.21 -4.31
CA HIS A 18 -9.84 -10.34 -3.13
C HIS A 18 -11.20 -9.70 -2.78
N GLY A 19 -12.14 -9.76 -3.72
CA GLY A 19 -13.41 -9.07 -3.60
C GLY A 19 -13.26 -7.56 -3.80
N ARG A 20 -12.22 -7.06 -4.48
CA ARG A 20 -12.19 -5.69 -5.01
C ARG A 20 -12.43 -5.74 -6.51
N ARG A 21 -13.53 -5.21 -7.02
CA ARG A 21 -13.69 -4.99 -8.46
C ARG A 21 -13.70 -3.51 -8.75
N GLN A 22 -12.77 -3.06 -9.59
CA GLN A 22 -12.82 -1.74 -10.19
C GLN A 22 -13.85 -1.80 -11.32
N LEU A 23 -14.91 -1.01 -11.18
CA LEU A 23 -15.96 -0.78 -12.17
C LEU A 23 -15.84 0.67 -12.65
N ASP A 24 -16.43 0.99 -13.81
CA ASP A 24 -16.38 2.32 -14.40
C ASP A 24 -17.00 3.42 -13.49
N ASP A 25 -17.76 3.01 -12.46
CA ASP A 25 -18.48 3.84 -11.49
C ASP A 25 -17.98 3.73 -10.03
N GLY A 26 -16.90 2.98 -9.76
CA GLY A 26 -16.31 2.87 -8.42
C GLY A 26 -15.69 1.50 -8.09
N VAL A 27 -15.37 1.28 -6.81
CA VAL A 27 -14.84 -0.01 -6.31
C VAL A 27 -15.96 -0.79 -5.61
N CYS A 28 -16.38 -1.92 -6.18
CA CYS A 28 -17.42 -2.79 -5.61
C CYS A 28 -16.80 -4.00 -4.89
N TYR A 29 -17.36 -4.35 -3.71
CA TYR A 29 -16.95 -5.52 -2.92
C TYR A 29 -17.84 -6.75 -3.13
N CYS A 30 -18.06 -7.15 -4.40
CA CYS A 30 -19.10 -8.10 -4.81
C CYS A 30 -18.59 -9.44 -5.38
N GLY A 31 -17.28 -9.69 -5.37
CA GLY A 31 -16.69 -10.95 -5.85
C GLY A 31 -16.82 -12.11 -4.85
N LYS A 32 -16.82 -13.36 -5.34
CA LYS A 32 -16.69 -14.54 -4.47
C LYS A 32 -15.27 -14.53 -3.89
N ARG A 33 -15.13 -14.04 -2.66
CA ARG A 33 -13.83 -13.94 -1.98
C ARG A 33 -13.20 -15.32 -1.87
N ASP A 34 -11.96 -15.41 -2.29
CA ASP A 34 -11.16 -16.63 -2.25
C ASP A 34 -9.70 -16.21 -2.07
N PHE A 35 -9.29 -16.12 -0.81
CA PHE A 35 -7.96 -15.67 -0.41
C PHE A 35 -6.86 -16.47 -1.15
N GLN A 36 -6.99 -17.79 -1.21
CA GLN A 36 -5.97 -18.65 -1.81
C GLN A 36 -5.83 -18.38 -3.31
N LYS A 37 -6.94 -18.24 -4.04
CA LYS A 37 -6.87 -17.91 -5.47
C LYS A 37 -6.31 -16.51 -5.70
N ALA A 38 -6.69 -15.54 -4.88
CA ALA A 38 -6.13 -14.19 -4.98
C ALA A 38 -4.61 -14.21 -4.76
N LEU A 39 -4.15 -14.94 -3.75
CA LEU A 39 -2.73 -15.12 -3.45
C LEU A 39 -1.98 -15.84 -4.58
N ASP A 40 -2.56 -16.89 -5.16
CA ASP A 40 -1.95 -17.63 -6.26
C ASP A 40 -1.75 -16.76 -7.50
N TRP A 41 -2.76 -15.97 -7.88
CA TRP A 41 -2.70 -15.10 -9.06
C TRP A 41 -1.75 -13.93 -8.87
N THR A 42 -1.79 -13.27 -7.70
CA THR A 42 -0.82 -12.21 -7.38
C THR A 42 0.61 -12.73 -7.31
N THR A 43 0.83 -13.92 -6.73
CA THR A 43 2.16 -14.54 -6.66
C THR A 43 2.70 -14.87 -8.05
N LYS A 44 1.84 -15.29 -8.99
CA LYS A 44 2.23 -15.49 -10.40
C LYS A 44 2.66 -14.18 -11.04
N ALA A 45 1.87 -13.11 -10.90
CA ALA A 45 2.21 -11.79 -11.45
C ALA A 45 3.53 -11.25 -10.86
N TYR A 46 3.73 -11.41 -9.55
CA TYR A 46 4.97 -11.05 -8.88
C TYR A 46 6.18 -11.80 -9.47
N LYS A 47 6.07 -13.11 -9.69
CA LYS A 47 7.14 -13.91 -10.32
C LYS A 47 7.41 -13.52 -11.77
N GLN A 48 6.43 -12.97 -12.46
CA GLN A 48 6.57 -12.43 -13.82
C GLN A 48 7.20 -11.02 -13.83
N GLY A 49 7.39 -10.40 -12.67
CA GLY A 49 8.08 -9.12 -12.52
C GLY A 49 7.14 -7.91 -12.39
N ASP A 50 5.85 -8.13 -12.20
CA ASP A 50 4.87 -7.06 -11.98
C ASP A 50 5.08 -6.44 -10.58
N ASN A 51 5.43 -5.15 -10.53
CA ASN A 51 5.73 -4.43 -9.30
C ASN A 51 4.47 -4.08 -8.48
N LYS A 52 3.27 -4.15 -9.05
CA LYS A 52 2.01 -3.94 -8.33
C LYS A 52 1.61 -5.17 -7.52
N ALA A 53 2.11 -6.34 -7.91
CA ALA A 53 1.73 -7.61 -7.29
C ALA A 53 2.14 -7.73 -5.82
N SER A 54 3.32 -7.23 -5.42
CA SER A 54 3.79 -7.31 -4.03
C SER A 54 2.92 -6.51 -3.06
N GLY A 55 2.50 -5.30 -3.45
CA GLY A 55 1.54 -4.50 -2.66
C GLY A 55 0.16 -5.16 -2.55
N LEU A 56 -0.29 -5.86 -3.61
CA LEU A 56 -1.55 -6.62 -3.58
C LEU A 56 -1.46 -7.85 -2.66
N ILE A 57 -0.33 -8.56 -2.63
CA ILE A 57 -0.10 -9.66 -1.68
C ILE A 57 -0.15 -9.13 -0.24
N ALA A 58 0.48 -7.99 0.02
CA ALA A 58 0.44 -7.35 1.33
C ALA A 58 -1.01 -6.99 1.75
N ASP A 59 -1.79 -6.42 0.82
CA ASP A 59 -3.19 -6.07 1.04
C ASP A 59 -4.05 -7.31 1.37
N LEU A 60 -3.81 -8.44 0.70
CA LEU A 60 -4.48 -9.71 1.00
C LEU A 60 -4.26 -10.14 2.45
N TYR A 61 -3.01 -10.14 2.91
CA TYR A 61 -2.68 -10.50 4.29
C TYR A 61 -3.20 -9.48 5.31
N ARG A 62 -3.31 -8.20 4.94
CA ARG A 62 -3.75 -7.14 5.85
C ARG A 62 -5.27 -7.11 6.07
N LYS A 63 -6.05 -7.32 5.01
CA LYS A 63 -7.49 -7.03 4.96
C LYS A 63 -8.39 -8.26 4.89
N ASP A 64 -7.87 -9.48 4.98
CA ASP A 64 -8.70 -10.66 4.79
C ASP A 64 -9.83 -10.77 5.83
N PRO A 65 -11.10 -10.60 5.42
CA PRO A 65 -12.25 -10.59 6.33
C PRO A 65 -12.69 -12.00 6.72
N ASP A 66 -12.19 -13.03 6.02
CA ASP A 66 -12.55 -14.43 6.19
C ASP A 66 -11.56 -15.16 7.13
N GLY A 67 -10.73 -14.41 7.86
CA GLY A 67 -9.91 -14.90 8.98
C GLY A 67 -8.45 -15.25 8.64
N ASN A 68 -7.98 -15.04 7.40
CA ASN A 68 -6.58 -15.31 7.00
C ASN A 68 -5.66 -14.10 7.20
N ARG A 69 -6.08 -13.15 8.04
CA ARG A 69 -5.33 -11.93 8.32
C ARG A 69 -4.02 -12.25 9.04
N ASP A 70 -2.92 -11.77 8.48
CA ASP A 70 -1.56 -11.97 8.99
C ASP A 70 -0.76 -10.67 8.82
N LEU A 71 -0.77 -9.82 9.85
CA LEU A 71 -0.13 -8.50 9.79
C LEU A 71 1.39 -8.59 9.63
N GLN A 72 2.03 -9.64 10.15
CA GLN A 72 3.48 -9.81 10.01
C GLN A 72 3.84 -10.08 8.54
N LYS A 73 3.12 -10.99 7.87
CA LYS A 73 3.29 -11.19 6.43
C LYS A 73 2.93 -9.95 5.62
N ALA A 74 1.89 -9.22 5.99
CA ALA A 74 1.55 -7.96 5.33
C ALA A 74 2.72 -6.96 5.38
N ILE A 75 3.35 -6.80 6.55
CA ILE A 75 4.53 -5.94 6.73
C ILE A 75 5.67 -6.39 5.82
N GLU A 76 6.00 -7.68 5.81
CA GLU A 76 7.07 -8.24 4.97
C GLU A 76 6.83 -7.93 3.49
N TRP A 77 5.60 -8.14 3.00
CA TRP A 77 5.26 -7.90 1.60
C TRP A 77 5.24 -6.41 1.23
N TYR A 78 4.76 -5.53 2.11
CA TYR A 78 4.88 -4.09 1.89
C TYR A 78 6.34 -3.64 1.83
N GLN A 79 7.21 -4.16 2.69
CA GLN A 79 8.64 -3.84 2.64
C GLN A 79 9.31 -4.33 1.36
N ILE A 80 8.89 -5.49 0.83
CA ILE A 80 9.32 -5.97 -0.48
C ILE A 80 8.86 -5.01 -1.59
N SER A 81 7.59 -4.61 -1.57
CA SER A 81 7.01 -3.65 -2.53
C SER A 81 7.76 -2.32 -2.54
N ILE A 82 8.02 -1.75 -1.35
CA ILE A 82 8.82 -0.54 -1.17
C ILE A 82 10.19 -0.66 -1.84
N LYS A 83 10.93 -1.74 -1.55
CA LYS A 83 12.27 -1.98 -2.12
C LYS A 83 12.23 -2.10 -3.64
N GLN A 84 11.19 -2.73 -4.20
CA GLN A 84 11.01 -2.87 -5.64
C GLN A 84 10.73 -1.52 -6.30
N ASN A 85 9.79 -0.75 -5.78
CA ASN A 85 9.39 0.54 -6.34
C ASN A 85 10.49 1.60 -6.18
N GLN A 86 11.20 1.63 -5.05
CA GLN A 86 12.39 2.47 -4.88
C GLN A 86 13.46 2.16 -5.92
N LYS A 87 13.70 0.88 -6.23
CA LYS A 87 14.66 0.48 -7.27
C LYS A 87 14.24 0.94 -8.68
N ILE A 88 12.94 0.99 -8.96
CA ILE A 88 12.41 1.53 -10.23
C ILE A 88 12.69 3.02 -10.31
N ILE A 89 12.40 3.78 -9.25
CA ILE A 89 12.59 5.24 -9.18
C ILE A 89 14.07 5.60 -9.32
N VAL A 90 14.97 4.98 -8.54
CA VAL A 90 16.40 5.30 -8.53
C VAL A 90 17.08 4.98 -9.87
N LYS A 91 16.61 3.97 -10.60
CA LYS A 91 17.19 3.59 -11.90
C LYS A 91 16.91 4.58 -13.01
N LYS A 92 15.86 5.40 -12.90
CA LYS A 92 15.35 6.19 -14.02
C LYS A 92 15.62 7.69 -13.93
N ASP A 93 16.36 8.15 -12.91
CA ASP A 93 16.49 9.56 -12.48
C ASP A 93 15.30 9.99 -11.62
N GLU A 94 15.57 10.66 -10.49
CA GLU A 94 14.54 11.16 -9.57
C GLU A 94 13.65 12.24 -10.20
N SER A 95 14.11 12.86 -11.28
CA SER A 95 13.33 13.80 -12.10
C SER A 95 12.47 13.13 -13.18
N ASP A 96 12.57 11.81 -13.35
CA ASP A 96 11.76 11.09 -14.33
C ASP A 96 10.28 11.10 -13.93
N THR A 97 9.47 11.55 -14.89
CA THR A 97 8.02 11.66 -14.80
C THR A 97 7.32 10.63 -15.68
N SER A 98 8.04 9.62 -16.18
CA SER A 98 7.46 8.52 -16.94
C SER A 98 6.34 7.83 -16.17
N ALA A 99 5.36 7.28 -16.90
CA ALA A 99 4.21 6.61 -16.31
C ALA A 99 4.63 5.50 -15.32
N GLU A 100 5.69 4.75 -15.64
CA GLU A 100 6.23 3.71 -14.76
C GLU A 100 6.75 4.27 -13.42
N VAL A 101 7.44 5.42 -13.45
CA VAL A 101 7.91 6.08 -12.22
C VAL A 101 6.76 6.67 -11.43
N GLN A 102 5.76 7.26 -12.09
CA GLN A 102 4.55 7.76 -11.43
C GLN A 102 3.78 6.62 -10.74
N GLU A 103 3.62 5.48 -11.41
CA GLU A 103 2.99 4.29 -10.84
C GLU A 103 3.79 3.72 -9.66
N ALA A 104 5.12 3.64 -9.78
CA ALA A 104 5.97 3.18 -8.69
C ALA A 104 5.88 4.11 -7.46
N ARG A 105 5.84 5.43 -7.67
CA ARG A 105 5.64 6.40 -6.58
C ARG A 105 4.26 6.30 -5.96
N PHE A 106 3.22 6.07 -6.77
CA PHE A 106 1.86 5.85 -6.28
C PHE A 106 1.77 4.60 -5.40
N ALA A 107 2.35 3.49 -5.85
CA ALA A 107 2.44 2.25 -5.07
C ALA A 107 3.21 2.48 -3.76
N LEU A 108 4.36 3.17 -3.83
CA LEU A 108 5.19 3.48 -2.67
C LEU A 108 4.46 4.33 -1.61
N SER A 109 3.71 5.34 -2.04
CA SER A 109 2.84 6.15 -1.16
C SER A 109 1.78 5.27 -0.46
N GLY A 110 1.12 4.38 -1.21
CA GLY A 110 0.18 3.42 -0.64
C GLY A 110 0.83 2.50 0.40
N ASP A 111 1.99 1.94 0.08
CA ASP A 111 2.71 1.02 0.97
C ASP A 111 3.11 1.69 2.29
N TYR A 112 3.57 2.95 2.25
CA TYR A 112 3.87 3.73 3.45
C TYR A 112 2.62 3.99 4.30
N LEU A 113 1.52 4.45 3.70
CA LEU A 113 0.26 4.64 4.42
C LEU A 113 -0.19 3.34 5.10
N TRP A 114 -0.16 2.21 4.40
CA TRP A 114 -0.65 0.94 4.94
C TRP A 114 0.28 0.35 6.01
N LEU A 115 1.60 0.53 5.90
CA LEU A 115 2.51 0.21 6.99
C LEU A 115 2.24 1.09 8.21
N GLY A 116 2.00 2.39 8.01
CA GLY A 116 1.59 3.30 9.07
C GLY A 116 0.33 2.82 9.79
N ASP A 117 -0.71 2.46 9.04
CA ASP A 117 -1.97 1.91 9.57
C ASP A 117 -1.72 0.62 10.38
N ILE A 118 -0.90 -0.31 9.86
CA ILE A 118 -0.58 -1.57 10.56
C ILE A 118 0.16 -1.29 11.86
N TYR A 119 1.22 -0.47 11.84
CA TYR A 119 1.99 -0.18 13.04
C TYR A 119 1.18 0.59 14.08
N ASN A 120 0.25 1.45 13.65
CA ASN A 120 -0.67 2.12 14.54
C ASN A 120 -1.60 1.13 15.26
N GLU A 121 -2.09 0.11 14.53
CA GLU A 121 -2.90 -0.96 15.13
C GLU A 121 -2.09 -1.86 16.07
N LEU A 122 -0.81 -2.07 15.77
CA LEU A 122 0.12 -2.79 16.65
C LEU A 122 0.62 -1.93 17.83
N GLU A 123 0.12 -0.69 17.97
CA GLU A 123 0.54 0.29 18.98
C GLU A 123 2.04 0.65 18.93
N ASP A 124 2.71 0.36 17.81
CA ASP A 124 4.08 0.80 17.51
C ASP A 124 4.00 2.20 16.87
N TYR A 125 3.65 3.18 17.70
CA TYR A 125 3.37 4.54 17.24
C TYR A 125 4.59 5.25 16.66
N ASP A 126 5.81 4.91 17.11
CA ASP A 126 7.03 5.47 16.55
C ASP A 126 7.19 5.08 15.08
N LYS A 127 6.98 3.79 14.75
CA LYS A 127 6.99 3.34 13.36
C LYS A 127 5.79 3.85 12.58
N ALA A 128 4.61 3.89 13.19
CA ALA A 128 3.41 4.44 12.54
C ALA A 128 3.66 5.89 12.07
N MET A 129 4.14 6.74 12.97
CA MET A 129 4.49 8.13 12.68
C MET A 129 5.57 8.22 11.60
N TYR A 130 6.61 7.39 11.69
CA TYR A 130 7.66 7.34 10.68
C TYR A 130 7.12 7.08 9.27
N TYR A 131 6.26 6.06 9.11
CA TYR A 131 5.70 5.72 7.80
C TYR A 131 4.71 6.76 7.28
N TYR A 132 3.87 7.35 8.14
CA TYR A 132 2.99 8.45 7.70
C TYR A 132 3.79 9.67 7.23
N GLN A 133 4.89 10.00 7.91
CA GLN A 133 5.76 11.10 7.49
C GLN A 133 6.48 10.79 6.17
N LEU A 134 6.87 9.53 5.95
CA LEU A 134 7.41 9.13 4.64
C LEU A 134 6.38 9.34 3.52
N ASP A 135 5.12 8.99 3.73
CA ASP A 135 4.05 9.23 2.76
C ASP A 135 3.78 10.72 2.52
N ILE A 136 3.68 11.52 3.58
CA ILE A 136 3.46 12.98 3.49
C ILE A 136 4.55 13.68 2.68
N ASN A 137 5.80 13.25 2.84
CA ASN A 137 6.94 13.85 2.16
C ASN A 137 7.14 13.34 0.73
N MET A 138 6.29 12.44 0.23
CA MET A 138 6.34 12.00 -1.15
C MET A 138 5.89 13.10 -2.12
N PRO A 139 6.51 13.22 -3.31
CA PRO A 139 6.11 14.20 -4.32
C PRO A 139 4.76 13.90 -4.99
N VAL A 140 4.10 12.79 -4.61
CA VAL A 140 2.75 12.41 -5.03
C VAL A 140 1.84 12.41 -3.81
N MET A 141 0.85 13.31 -3.78
CA MET A 141 -0.05 13.50 -2.64
C MET A 141 -1.26 12.54 -2.63
N SER A 142 -1.22 11.42 -3.35
CA SER A 142 -2.42 10.59 -3.57
C SER A 142 -3.03 10.02 -2.29
N HIS A 143 -2.20 9.73 -1.29
CA HIS A 143 -2.62 9.22 0.03
C HIS A 143 -2.29 10.17 1.19
N ALA A 144 -1.62 11.28 0.91
CA ALA A 144 -1.10 12.19 1.93
C ALA A 144 -2.20 12.72 2.86
N SER A 145 -3.40 13.01 2.35
CA SER A 145 -4.53 13.48 3.16
C SER A 145 -4.90 12.52 4.29
N ARG A 146 -4.80 11.21 4.06
CA ARG A 146 -5.07 10.21 5.09
C ARG A 146 -3.93 10.11 6.09
N SER A 147 -2.68 10.16 5.64
CA SER A 147 -1.51 10.20 6.52
C SER A 147 -1.50 11.45 7.40
N TYR A 148 -1.86 12.62 6.85
CA TYR A 148 -2.05 13.85 7.60
C TYR A 148 -3.10 13.70 8.70
N TYR A 149 -4.26 13.13 8.38
CA TYR A 149 -5.31 12.86 9.36
C TYR A 149 -4.81 11.96 10.51
N GLN A 150 -4.09 10.87 10.18
CA GLN A 150 -3.56 9.96 11.20
C GLN A 150 -2.52 10.66 12.08
N VAL A 151 -1.61 11.45 11.48
CA VAL A 151 -0.61 12.24 12.23
C VAL A 151 -1.28 13.28 13.14
N GLY A 152 -2.31 13.96 12.65
CA GLY A 152 -3.10 14.91 13.46
C GLY A 152 -3.71 14.25 14.68
N ALA A 153 -4.32 13.06 14.51
CA ALA A 153 -4.83 12.27 15.62
C ALA A 153 -3.70 11.86 16.60
N MET A 154 -2.54 11.44 16.09
CA MET A 154 -1.40 11.07 16.94
C MET A 154 -0.91 12.25 17.80
N TYR A 155 -0.86 13.48 17.25
CA TYR A 155 -0.55 14.69 18.03
C TYR A 155 -1.65 15.07 19.03
N GLU A 156 -2.92 14.87 18.69
CA GLU A 156 -4.05 15.17 19.58
C GLU A 156 -4.06 14.26 20.82
N TYR A 157 -3.79 12.96 20.61
CA TYR A 157 -3.83 11.94 21.67
C TYR A 157 -2.46 11.68 22.32
N GLY A 158 -1.37 12.16 21.74
CA GLY A 158 -0.01 11.94 22.24
C GLY A 158 0.51 10.52 22.00
N LEU A 159 0.20 9.94 20.83
CA LEU A 159 0.59 8.58 20.44
C LEU A 159 1.95 8.62 19.72
N GLY A 160 3.00 8.12 20.35
CA GLY A 160 4.37 8.14 19.79
C GLY A 160 5.02 9.54 19.70
N VAL A 161 4.29 10.59 20.05
CA VAL A 161 4.77 11.98 20.10
C VAL A 161 4.19 12.68 21.32
N LYS A 162 4.85 13.76 21.76
CA LYS A 162 4.28 14.60 22.81
C LYS A 162 2.98 15.23 22.30
N LYS A 163 1.91 15.14 23.09
CA LYS A 163 0.62 15.76 22.79
C LYS A 163 0.79 17.25 22.44
N ASP A 164 0.36 17.63 21.24
CA ASP A 164 0.44 19.00 20.71
C ASP A 164 -0.80 19.33 19.87
N ILE A 165 -1.73 20.05 20.48
CA ILE A 165 -3.02 20.43 19.85
C ILE A 165 -2.82 21.45 18.73
N ASN A 166 -1.73 22.24 18.76
CA ASN A 166 -1.46 23.21 17.71
C ASN A 166 -0.93 22.51 16.46
N GLN A 167 -0.01 21.56 16.65
CA GLN A 167 0.49 20.73 15.56
C GLN A 167 -0.62 19.87 14.93
N ALA A 168 -1.52 19.31 15.75
CA ALA A 168 -2.67 18.53 15.28
C ALA A 168 -3.62 19.31 14.35
N LYS A 169 -3.74 20.64 14.54
CA LYS A 169 -4.58 21.52 13.71
C LYS A 169 -3.94 21.96 12.40
N MET A 170 -2.62 21.74 12.25
CA MET A 170 -1.87 22.11 11.05
C MET A 170 -1.71 20.94 10.05
N CYS A 171 -2.05 19.73 10.48
CA CYS A 171 -2.17 18.53 9.63
C CYS A 171 -3.58 18.46 9.03
#